data_AF-A0A7W7RBC4-F1
#
_entry.id   AF-A0A7W7RBC4-F1
#
_cell.length_a   1.000
_cell.length_b   1.000
_cell.length_c   1.000
_cell.angle_alpha   90.00
_cell.angle_beta   90.00
_cell.angle_gamma   90.00
#
_symmetry.space_group_name_H-M   'P 1'
#
loop_
_entity.id
_entity.type
_entity.pdbx_description
1 polymer ?
#
loop_
_entity_poly.entity_id
_entity_poly.type
_entity_poly.pdbx_seq_one_letter_code
_entity_poly.pdbx_strand_id
1 'polypeptide(L)'
;MFMVRTAGREAAIDDDRREFSLMGKRQGNGLALARPISTGVRSRVVLELHQNHGGCRFTALVGGEYAPGEGDRLAWRVKCWETVRPTPQPGLLPGTLLPGLPEELDHAVGRGLDPYLNSGYLPAGRLVIDRAGYDRESSPLLFVTAAELLLHILLAGAFGSPVEPLVTSWVATGRISAVLPDFG
;
A
#
# COMPACT_ATOMS: atom_id res chain seq x y z
N MET A 1 -10.47 7.61 8.92
CA MET A 1 -11.04 6.32 8.47
C MET A 1 -12.14 6.47 7.43
N PHE A 2 -11.93 5.92 6.22
CA PHE A 2 -12.87 5.81 5.10
C PHE A 2 -13.07 4.32 4.76
N MET A 3 -14.29 3.88 4.44
CA MET A 3 -14.58 2.45 4.20
C MET A 3 -15.62 2.26 3.08
N VAL A 4 -15.37 1.30 2.19
CA VAL A 4 -16.29 0.89 1.12
C VAL A 4 -16.42 -0.63 1.10
N ARG A 5 -17.63 -1.16 0.87
CA ARG A 5 -17.89 -2.60 0.88
C ARG A 5 -18.96 -3.05 -0.11
N THR A 6 -18.80 -4.27 -0.61
CA THR A 6 -19.79 -5.09 -1.33
C THR A 6 -19.89 -6.46 -0.65
N ALA A 7 -20.73 -7.36 -1.18
CA ALA A 7 -20.83 -8.73 -0.67
C ALA A 7 -19.53 -9.56 -0.81
N GLY A 8 -18.64 -9.18 -1.75
CA GLY A 8 -17.43 -9.95 -2.06
C GLY A 8 -16.12 -9.26 -1.73
N ARG A 9 -16.11 -7.94 -1.50
CA ARG A 9 -14.90 -7.14 -1.27
C ARG A 9 -15.16 -6.00 -0.31
N GLU A 10 -14.17 -5.67 0.50
CA GLU A 10 -14.21 -4.54 1.42
C GLU A 10 -12.84 -3.87 1.44
N ALA A 11 -12.83 -2.54 1.54
CA ALA A 11 -11.62 -1.75 1.68
C ALA A 11 -11.81 -0.70 2.77
N ALA A 12 -10.82 -0.54 3.63
CA ALA A 12 -10.75 0.51 4.63
C ALA A 12 -9.42 1.28 4.50
N ILE A 13 -9.49 2.60 4.60
CA ILE A 13 -8.34 3.50 4.58
C ILE A 13 -8.30 4.27 5.91
N ASP A 14 -7.12 4.43 6.46
CA ASP A 14 -6.86 5.29 7.61
C ASP A 14 -5.51 6.01 7.51
N ASP A 15 -5.27 6.99 8.37
CA ASP A 15 -4.11 7.88 8.24
C ASP A 15 -2.80 7.22 8.71
N ASP A 16 -2.80 6.48 9.84
CA ASP A 16 -1.62 5.72 10.31
C ASP A 16 -2.07 4.65 11.35
N ARG A 17 -1.38 3.51 11.39
CA ARG A 17 -1.60 2.42 12.36
C ARG A 17 -0.25 1.90 12.84
N ARG A 18 0.34 2.54 13.85
CA ARG A 18 1.73 2.26 14.30
C ARG A 18 1.95 0.86 14.85
N GLU A 19 0.91 0.20 15.33
CA GLU A 19 0.93 -1.19 15.77
C GLU A 19 1.30 -2.18 14.64
N PHE A 20 1.11 -1.80 13.37
CA PHE A 20 1.50 -2.58 12.20
C PHE A 20 2.87 -2.18 11.65
N SER A 21 3.68 -1.45 12.43
CA SER A 21 5.01 -1.00 11.99
C SER A 21 5.92 -2.15 11.61
N LEU A 22 6.56 -2.02 10.44
CA LEU A 22 7.57 -2.96 9.99
C LEU A 22 8.94 -2.61 10.57
N MET A 23 9.58 -3.61 11.19
CA MET A 23 11.01 -3.60 11.49
C MET A 23 11.77 -4.12 10.26
N GLY A 24 13.05 -3.78 10.14
CA GLY A 24 13.88 -4.15 8.98
C GLY A 24 13.82 -3.20 7.79
N LYS A 25 14.77 -3.35 6.86
CA LYS A 25 14.91 -2.49 5.67
C LYS A 25 15.31 -3.31 4.45
N ARG A 26 14.41 -3.42 3.47
CA ARG A 26 14.71 -3.88 2.12
C ARG A 26 14.69 -2.68 1.18
N GLN A 27 15.86 -2.26 0.72
CA GLN A 27 15.94 -1.10 -0.17
C GLN A 27 16.02 -1.57 -1.62
N GLY A 28 15.01 -1.25 -2.42
CA GLY A 28 15.13 -1.26 -3.88
C GLY A 28 15.64 0.10 -4.35
N ASN A 29 16.75 0.13 -5.08
CA ASN A 29 17.35 1.38 -5.52
C ASN A 29 16.83 1.77 -6.91
N GLY A 30 16.15 2.92 -7.01
CA GLY A 30 16.23 3.78 -8.18
C GLY A 30 17.36 4.78 -7.93
N LEU A 31 18.43 4.75 -8.73
CA LEU A 31 19.59 5.65 -8.59
C LEU A 31 19.20 7.10 -8.91
N ALA A 32 18.69 7.82 -7.91
CA ALA A 32 18.86 9.25 -7.63
C ALA A 32 18.12 9.58 -6.33
N LEU A 33 18.79 10.21 -5.37
CA LEU A 33 18.11 10.82 -4.21
C LEU A 33 17.27 11.97 -4.74
N ALA A 34 15.96 11.78 -4.86
CA ALA A 34 15.04 12.89 -5.08
C ALA A 34 15.25 13.88 -3.93
N ARG A 35 15.67 15.12 -4.21
CA ARG A 35 15.81 16.13 -3.16
C ARG A 35 14.39 16.44 -2.65
N PRO A 36 14.13 16.45 -1.34
CA PRO A 36 12.81 16.77 -0.84
C PRO A 36 12.38 18.16 -1.34
N ILE A 37 11.21 18.26 -1.99
CA ILE A 37 10.63 19.55 -2.31
C ILE A 37 9.91 20.05 -1.06
N SER A 38 10.22 21.28 -0.62
CA SER A 38 9.62 21.87 0.59
C SER A 38 8.12 22.15 0.47
N THR A 39 7.59 22.19 -0.76
CA THR A 39 6.19 22.50 -1.08
C THR A 39 5.32 21.27 -1.40
N GLY A 40 5.90 20.06 -1.49
CA GLY A 40 5.15 18.85 -1.80
C GLY A 40 4.33 18.33 -0.61
N VAL A 41 3.05 18.00 -0.82
CA VAL A 41 2.22 17.39 0.22
C VAL A 41 2.61 15.93 0.39
N ARG A 42 3.07 15.58 1.59
CA ARG A 42 3.33 14.19 1.98
C ARG A 42 1.99 13.48 2.17
N SER A 43 1.83 12.34 1.50
CA SER A 43 0.69 11.46 1.67
C SER A 43 1.09 10.24 2.49
N ARG A 44 0.33 9.91 3.53
CA ARG A 44 0.51 8.71 4.34
C ARG A 44 -0.85 8.07 4.57
N VAL A 45 -0.94 6.78 4.30
CA VAL A 45 -2.17 6.00 4.49
C VAL A 45 -1.87 4.55 4.86
N VAL A 46 -2.83 3.93 5.53
CA VAL A 46 -2.92 2.48 5.72
C VAL A 46 -4.17 2.00 5.01
N LEU A 47 -4.03 0.94 4.22
CA LEU A 47 -5.08 0.29 3.45
C LEU A 47 -5.25 -1.14 3.97
N GLU A 48 -6.47 -1.51 4.31
CA GLU A 48 -6.86 -2.89 4.58
C GLU A 48 -7.91 -3.35 3.58
N LEU A 49 -7.65 -4.50 2.96
CA LEU A 49 -8.53 -5.14 1.99
C LEU A 49 -9.05 -6.46 2.54
N HIS A 50 -10.34 -6.71 2.32
CA HIS A 50 -10.94 -8.04 2.41
C HIS A 50 -11.46 -8.48 1.04
N GLN A 51 -11.25 -9.76 0.71
CA GLN A 51 -11.83 -10.36 -0.48
C GLN A 51 -12.33 -11.78 -0.19
N ASN A 52 -13.58 -12.06 -0.57
CA ASN A 52 -14.14 -13.40 -0.53
C ASN A 52 -13.82 -14.12 -1.85
N HIS A 53 -13.22 -15.31 -1.77
CA HIS A 53 -12.97 -16.16 -2.93
C HIS A 53 -12.98 -17.64 -2.52
N GLY A 54 -13.71 -18.48 -3.26
CA GLY A 54 -13.77 -19.93 -2.99
C GLY A 54 -14.31 -20.32 -1.61
N GLY A 55 -15.13 -19.47 -0.96
CA GLY A 55 -15.61 -19.70 0.41
C GLY A 55 -14.63 -19.24 1.50
N CYS A 56 -13.42 -18.83 1.15
CA CYS A 56 -12.45 -18.21 2.05
C CYS A 56 -12.57 -16.69 2.02
N ARG A 57 -12.19 -16.06 3.13
CA ARG A 57 -12.06 -14.60 3.27
C ARG A 57 -10.60 -14.26 3.46
N PHE A 58 -10.03 -13.57 2.48
CA PHE A 58 -8.64 -13.16 2.44
C PHE A 58 -8.51 -11.73 2.96
N THR A 59 -7.44 -11.47 3.71
CA THR A 59 -7.13 -10.13 4.24
C THR A 59 -5.75 -9.68 3.79
N ALA A 60 -5.57 -8.38 3.60
CA ALA A 60 -4.26 -7.76 3.44
C ALA A 60 -4.28 -6.35 4.02
N LEU A 61 -3.41 -6.06 4.99
CA LEU A 61 -3.14 -4.71 5.46
C LEU A 61 -1.75 -4.29 5.00
N VAL A 62 -1.67 -3.17 4.29
CA VAL A 62 -0.43 -2.52 3.88
C VAL A 62 -0.55 -1.02 4.11
N GLY A 63 0.54 -0.38 4.50
CA GLY A 63 0.54 1.06 4.65
C GLY A 63 1.91 1.65 4.44
N GLY A 64 1.90 2.92 4.11
CA GLY A 64 3.08 3.58 3.63
C GLY A 64 2.87 5.05 3.41
N GLU A 65 3.80 5.61 2.68
CA GLU A 65 3.94 7.03 2.51
C GLU A 65 4.62 7.36 1.20
N TYR A 66 4.15 8.44 0.60
CA TYR A 66 4.80 9.07 -0.53
C TYR A 66 5.08 10.54 -0.21
N ALA A 67 6.31 10.96 -0.46
CA ALA A 67 6.72 12.36 -0.38
C ALA A 67 7.28 12.80 -1.74
N PRO A 68 6.69 13.80 -2.41
CA PRO A 68 7.23 14.35 -3.65
C PRO A 68 8.67 14.88 -3.48
N GLY A 69 9.47 14.83 -4.55
CA GLY A 69 10.85 15.32 -4.57
C GLY A 69 11.29 15.81 -5.95
N GLU A 70 12.44 16.48 -6.01
CA GLU A 70 13.04 16.99 -7.25
C GLU A 70 13.80 15.90 -8.00
N GLY A 71 13.77 15.97 -9.33
CA GLY A 71 14.48 15.10 -10.25
C GLY A 71 13.54 14.31 -11.15
N ASP A 72 14.10 13.35 -11.89
CA ASP A 72 13.36 12.59 -12.90
C ASP A 72 13.02 11.17 -12.43
N ARG A 73 13.27 10.85 -11.14
CA ARG A 73 13.23 9.46 -10.65
C ARG A 73 12.64 9.33 -9.26
N LEU A 74 11.90 8.24 -9.08
CA LEU A 74 11.42 7.77 -7.79
C LEU A 74 12.54 7.06 -7.01
N ALA A 75 12.79 7.51 -5.78
CA ALA A 75 13.45 6.71 -4.77
C ALA A 75 12.37 5.94 -3.98
N TRP A 76 12.55 4.65 -3.77
CA TRP A 76 11.59 3.88 -2.98
C TRP A 76 12.30 3.00 -1.96
N ARG A 77 11.59 2.68 -0.88
CA ARG A 77 12.08 1.82 0.20
C ARG A 77 10.92 1.04 0.76
N VAL A 78 11.05 -0.28 0.80
CA VAL A 78 10.13 -1.12 1.57
C VAL A 78 10.85 -1.48 2.87
N LYS A 79 10.31 -1.04 4.01
CA LYS A 79 10.82 -1.55 5.29
C LYS A 79 10.20 -2.91 5.47
N CYS A 80 10.97 -3.98 5.24
CA CYS A 80 10.52 -5.33 5.55
C CYS A 80 11.54 -6.05 6.42
N TRP A 81 11.00 -6.95 7.24
CA TRP A 81 11.63 -7.92 8.13
C TRP A 81 12.12 -7.47 9.52
N GLU A 82 11.25 -7.59 10.53
CA GLU A 82 11.39 -8.53 11.66
C GLU A 82 10.08 -8.55 12.46
N THR A 83 9.47 -9.72 12.61
CA THR A 83 8.30 -9.94 13.47
C THR A 83 8.73 -9.83 14.92
N VAL A 84 8.25 -8.80 15.63
CA VAL A 84 8.33 -8.77 17.11
C VAL A 84 6.98 -8.40 17.71
N ARG A 85 6.05 -9.35 17.59
CA ARG A 85 5.13 -9.89 18.62
C ARG A 85 4.04 -10.65 17.88
N PRO A 86 3.94 -11.98 18.00
CA PRO A 86 2.97 -12.81 17.30
C PRO A 86 1.54 -12.66 17.84
N THR A 87 1.24 -11.56 18.54
CA THR A 87 -0.06 -11.32 19.15
C THR A 87 -0.96 -10.68 18.12
N PRO A 88 -2.05 -11.35 17.69
CA PRO A 88 -2.99 -10.76 16.76
C PRO A 88 -3.54 -9.44 17.32
N GLN A 89 -3.51 -8.40 16.50
CA GLN A 89 -4.05 -7.07 16.78
C GLN A 89 -5.30 -6.85 15.91
N PRO A 90 -6.32 -6.13 16.41
CA PRO A 90 -7.44 -5.73 15.57
C PRO A 90 -7.01 -4.90 14.35
N GLY A 91 -7.55 -5.21 13.17
CA GLY A 91 -7.36 -4.41 11.95
C GLY A 91 -8.19 -3.12 11.93
N LEU A 92 -8.28 -2.50 10.76
CA LEU A 92 -9.30 -1.53 10.35
C LEU A 92 -10.66 -2.21 10.13
N LEU A 93 -10.65 -3.43 9.59
CA LEU A 93 -11.85 -4.23 9.41
C LEU A 93 -11.97 -5.26 10.53
N PRO A 94 -13.18 -5.79 10.79
CA PRO A 94 -13.37 -6.83 11.80
C PRO A 94 -12.50 -8.05 11.49
N GLY A 95 -11.64 -8.41 12.44
CA GLY A 95 -10.67 -9.50 12.28
C GLY A 95 -9.43 -9.26 13.13
N THR A 96 -8.59 -10.28 13.23
CA THR A 96 -7.33 -10.20 13.95
C THR A 96 -6.16 -10.39 12.99
N LEU A 97 -5.24 -9.43 12.95
CA LEU A 97 -4.06 -9.43 12.10
C LEU A 97 -2.79 -9.53 12.95
N LEU A 98 -1.86 -10.36 12.51
CA LEU A 98 -0.49 -10.38 13.00
C LEU A 98 0.28 -9.20 12.38
N PRO A 99 1.02 -8.41 13.18
CA PRO A 99 1.86 -7.35 12.64
C PRO A 99 3.07 -7.94 11.92
N GLY A 100 3.49 -7.29 10.84
CA GLY A 100 4.64 -7.72 10.05
C GLY A 100 4.23 -8.26 8.68
N LEU A 101 5.24 -8.77 7.96
CA LEU A 101 5.06 -9.33 6.64
C LEU A 101 6.01 -10.53 6.47
N PRO A 102 5.50 -11.78 6.46
CA PRO A 102 6.28 -12.96 6.08
C PRO A 102 6.88 -12.81 4.69
N GLU A 103 7.98 -13.53 4.44
CA GLU A 103 8.75 -13.45 3.19
C GLU A 103 7.88 -13.54 1.93
N GLU A 104 6.98 -14.53 1.85
CA GLU A 104 6.13 -14.72 0.68
C GLU A 104 5.22 -13.50 0.40
N LEU A 105 4.68 -12.89 1.46
CA LEU A 105 3.83 -11.71 1.35
C LEU A 105 4.65 -10.44 1.09
N ASP A 106 5.91 -10.37 1.54
CA ASP A 106 6.86 -9.32 1.16
C ASP A 106 7.15 -9.36 -0.33
N HIS A 107 7.44 -10.56 -0.87
CA HIS A 107 7.62 -10.74 -2.30
C HIS A 107 6.37 -10.37 -3.09
N ALA A 108 5.18 -10.64 -2.56
CA ALA A 108 3.93 -10.22 -3.19
C ALA A 108 3.76 -8.70 -3.25
N VAL A 109 4.07 -7.99 -2.15
CA VAL A 109 4.07 -6.52 -2.14
C VAL A 109 5.06 -5.97 -3.17
N GLY A 110 6.27 -6.52 -3.23
CA GLY A 110 7.27 -6.16 -4.23
C GLY A 110 6.74 -6.31 -5.66
N ARG A 111 6.15 -7.48 -5.99
CA ARG A 111 5.57 -7.74 -7.33
C ARG A 111 4.45 -6.77 -7.72
N GLY A 112 3.65 -6.29 -6.76
CA GLY A 112 2.61 -5.30 -7.03
C GLY A 112 3.17 -3.92 -7.39
N LEU A 113 4.35 -3.58 -6.87
CA LEU A 113 5.00 -2.29 -7.12
C LEU A 113 5.93 -2.34 -8.35
N ASP A 114 6.57 -3.47 -8.62
CA ASP A 114 7.57 -3.64 -9.68
C ASP A 114 7.18 -3.04 -11.05
N PRO A 115 5.94 -3.20 -11.56
CA PRO A 115 5.56 -2.62 -12.85
C PRO A 115 5.66 -1.09 -12.87
N TYR A 116 5.40 -0.43 -11.74
CA TYR A 116 5.40 1.04 -11.65
C TYR A 116 6.80 1.58 -11.37
N LEU A 117 7.54 0.89 -10.51
CA LEU A 117 8.90 1.28 -10.12
C LEU A 117 9.87 1.22 -11.30
N ASN A 118 9.63 0.32 -12.27
CA ASN A 118 10.49 0.11 -13.44
C ASN A 118 9.96 0.76 -14.73
N SER A 119 8.74 1.33 -14.72
CA SER A 119 8.15 1.90 -15.95
C SER A 119 8.62 3.32 -16.28
N GLY A 120 9.19 4.03 -15.31
CA GLY A 120 9.61 5.43 -15.48
C GLY A 120 8.46 6.45 -15.46
N TYR A 121 7.20 6.02 -15.26
CA TYR A 121 6.03 6.91 -15.19
C TYR A 121 5.72 7.46 -13.80
N LEU A 122 6.44 7.02 -12.77
CA LEU A 122 6.22 7.51 -11.42
C LEU A 122 6.89 8.88 -11.23
N PRO A 123 6.19 9.87 -10.65
CA PRO A 123 6.79 11.14 -10.31
C PRO A 123 7.97 10.97 -9.36
N ALA A 124 8.89 11.93 -9.41
CA ALA A 124 10.02 11.94 -8.50
C ALA A 124 9.58 12.14 -7.05
N GLY A 125 10.22 11.40 -6.16
CA GLY A 125 9.86 11.41 -4.76
C GLY A 125 10.43 10.24 -3.98
N ARG A 126 9.87 10.04 -2.79
CA ARG A 126 10.22 8.97 -1.87
C ARG A 126 8.98 8.15 -1.51
N LEU A 127 8.92 6.90 -1.96
CA LEU A 127 7.93 5.92 -1.52
C LEU A 127 8.49 5.11 -0.34
N VAL A 128 7.72 4.97 0.74
CA VAL A 128 8.03 4.12 1.88
C VAL A 128 6.85 3.22 2.19
N ILE A 129 7.03 1.89 2.13
CA ILE A 129 6.07 0.95 2.71
C ILE A 129 6.61 0.55 4.07
N ASP A 130 5.90 0.89 5.15
CA ASP A 130 6.36 0.61 6.52
C ASP A 130 5.27 0.20 7.50
N ARG A 131 4.09 -0.15 7.00
CA ARG A 131 3.04 -0.86 7.75
C ARG A 131 2.64 -2.12 7.01
N ALA A 132 2.49 -3.23 7.72
CA ALA A 132 1.74 -4.36 7.21
C ALA A 132 1.16 -5.23 8.32
N GLY A 133 0.06 -5.89 8.00
CA GLY A 133 -0.61 -6.87 8.84
C GLY A 133 -1.22 -7.97 8.01
N TYR A 134 -1.16 -9.20 8.50
CA TYR A 134 -1.62 -10.40 7.82
C TYR A 134 -2.35 -11.33 8.78
N ASP A 135 -3.20 -12.21 8.29
CA ASP A 135 -3.76 -13.35 9.02
C ASP A 135 -3.29 -14.67 8.39
N ARG A 136 -3.72 -15.80 8.95
CA ARG A 136 -3.34 -17.14 8.45
C ARG A 136 -3.89 -17.44 7.05
N GLU A 137 -5.00 -16.81 6.69
CA GLU A 137 -5.69 -17.03 5.43
C GLU A 137 -5.27 -16.01 4.37
N SER A 138 -4.32 -15.13 4.67
CA SER A 138 -3.90 -14.06 3.78
C SER A 138 -3.31 -14.58 2.48
N SER A 139 -3.68 -13.96 1.36
CA SER A 139 -3.25 -14.40 0.02
C SER A 139 -2.18 -13.48 -0.56
N PRO A 140 -1.10 -14.04 -1.14
CA PRO A 140 -0.13 -13.26 -1.91
C PRO A 140 -0.78 -12.42 -3.00
N LEU A 141 -1.84 -12.92 -3.66
CA LEU A 141 -2.51 -12.16 -4.71
C LEU A 141 -3.17 -10.89 -4.17
N LEU A 142 -3.79 -10.97 -2.99
CA LEU A 142 -4.43 -9.81 -2.37
C LEU A 142 -3.38 -8.78 -1.94
N PHE A 143 -2.19 -9.21 -1.49
CA PHE A 143 -1.08 -8.32 -1.17
C PHE A 143 -0.47 -7.63 -2.41
N VAL A 144 -0.41 -8.31 -3.56
CA VAL A 144 -0.06 -7.66 -4.85
C VAL A 144 -1.01 -6.51 -5.12
N THR A 145 -2.32 -6.78 -5.07
CA THR A 145 -3.36 -5.78 -5.33
C THR A 145 -3.38 -4.66 -4.28
N ALA A 146 -3.17 -4.99 -3.01
CA ALA A 146 -3.11 -4.02 -1.94
C ALA A 146 -1.95 -3.04 -2.11
N ALA A 147 -0.77 -3.54 -2.49
CA ALA A 147 0.39 -2.70 -2.76
C ALA A 147 0.18 -1.77 -3.97
N GLU A 148 -0.40 -2.30 -5.05
CA GLU A 148 -0.76 -1.53 -6.23
C GLU A 148 -1.76 -0.42 -5.90
N LEU A 149 -2.87 -0.75 -5.21
CA LEU A 149 -3.90 0.22 -4.85
C LEU A 149 -3.36 1.26 -3.86
N LEU A 150 -2.54 0.84 -2.88
CA LEU A 150 -1.89 1.74 -1.93
C LEU A 150 -1.04 2.79 -2.65
N LEU A 151 -0.26 2.40 -3.66
CA LEU A 151 0.54 3.34 -4.45
C LEU A 151 -0.34 4.40 -5.13
N HIS A 152 -1.44 4.01 -5.76
CA HIS A 152 -2.36 4.94 -6.40
C HIS A 152 -3.02 5.90 -5.40
N ILE A 153 -3.42 5.41 -4.22
CA ILE A 153 -3.97 6.23 -3.14
C ILE A 153 -2.93 7.24 -2.65
N LEU A 154 -1.69 6.79 -2.45
CA LEU A 154 -0.60 7.65 -1.98
C LEU A 154 -0.30 8.78 -2.97
N LEU A 155 -0.21 8.46 -4.26
CA LEU A 155 -0.03 9.46 -5.32
C LEU A 155 -1.23 10.41 -5.39
N ALA A 156 -2.46 9.89 -5.40
CA ALA A 156 -3.66 10.72 -5.41
C ALA A 156 -3.67 11.72 -4.24
N GLY A 157 -3.37 11.27 -3.02
CA GLY A 157 -3.28 12.13 -1.84
C GLY A 157 -2.16 13.17 -1.93
N ALA A 158 -0.99 12.82 -2.49
CA ALA A 158 0.13 13.74 -2.60
C ALA A 158 -0.07 14.83 -3.67
N PHE A 159 -0.90 14.54 -4.68
CA PHE A 159 -1.23 15.44 -5.78
C PHE A 159 -2.68 15.97 -5.71
N GLY A 160 -3.34 15.87 -4.55
CA GLY A 160 -4.66 16.47 -4.31
C GLY A 160 -5.82 15.85 -5.08
N SER A 161 -5.65 14.66 -5.63
CA SER A 161 -6.72 13.91 -6.32
C SER A 161 -7.57 13.10 -5.33
N PRO A 162 -8.89 12.95 -5.55
CA PRO A 162 -9.75 12.19 -4.66
C PRO A 162 -9.42 10.70 -4.69
N VAL A 163 -9.33 10.07 -3.51
CA VAL A 163 -9.01 8.64 -3.36
C VAL A 163 -10.24 7.72 -3.46
N GLU A 164 -11.42 8.24 -3.16
CA GLU A 164 -12.68 7.49 -3.11
C GLU A 164 -13.03 6.76 -4.43
N PRO A 165 -12.85 7.36 -5.63
CA PRO A 165 -13.12 6.66 -6.88
C PRO A 165 -12.24 5.43 -7.11
N LEU A 166 -10.97 5.48 -6.70
CA LEU A 166 -10.02 4.36 -6.83
C LEU A 166 -10.49 3.17 -6.00
N VAL A 167 -10.85 3.44 -4.74
CA VAL A 167 -11.28 2.41 -3.79
C VAL A 167 -12.65 1.85 -4.17
N THR A 168 -13.57 2.72 -4.59
CA THR A 168 -14.90 2.31 -5.05
C THR A 168 -14.81 1.43 -6.30
N SER A 169 -13.95 1.78 -7.25
CA SER A 169 -13.71 0.96 -8.46
C SER A 169 -13.14 -0.41 -8.11
N TRP A 170 -12.16 -0.49 -7.21
CA TRP A 170 -11.62 -1.77 -6.76
C TRP A 170 -12.66 -2.62 -6.03
N VAL A 171 -13.43 -2.04 -5.10
CA VAL A 171 -14.47 -2.78 -4.38
C VAL A 171 -15.52 -3.34 -5.35
N ALA A 172 -15.94 -2.55 -6.34
CA ALA A 172 -16.95 -2.95 -7.32
C ALA A 172 -16.44 -4.01 -8.30
N THR A 173 -15.24 -3.83 -8.85
CA THR A 173 -14.77 -4.60 -10.02
C THR A 173 -13.64 -5.58 -9.71
N GLY A 174 -12.93 -5.37 -8.60
CA GLY A 174 -11.67 -6.04 -8.28
C GLY A 174 -10.50 -5.56 -9.12
N ARG A 175 -10.68 -4.47 -9.88
CA ARG A 175 -9.66 -3.85 -10.72
C ARG A 175 -9.44 -2.42 -10.27
N ILE A 176 -8.20 -1.96 -10.38
CA ILE A 176 -7.86 -0.56 -10.17
C ILE A 176 -8.14 0.13 -11.51
N SER A 177 -8.98 1.17 -11.51
CA SER A 177 -9.14 2.01 -12.69
C SER A 177 -7.85 2.80 -12.87
N ALA A 178 -6.97 2.28 -13.73
CA ALA A 178 -5.69 2.87 -14.09
C ALA A 178 -5.91 4.18 -14.86
N VAL A 179 -6.19 5.25 -14.14
CA VAL A 179 -5.84 6.59 -14.57
C VAL A 179 -4.88 7.09 -13.50
N LEU A 180 -3.59 6.83 -13.69
CA LEU A 180 -2.59 7.61 -12.99
C LEU A 180 -2.90 9.08 -13.34
N PRO A 181 -3.00 9.99 -12.36
CA PRO A 181 -3.15 11.40 -12.65
C PRO A 181 -2.07 11.82 -13.66
N ASP A 182 -2.43 12.65 -14.63
CA ASP A 182 -1.44 13.24 -15.53
C ASP A 182 -0.59 14.19 -14.67
N PHE A 183 0.62 13.75 -14.32
CA PHE A 183 1.55 14.50 -13.48
C PHE A 183 2.37 15.42 -14.38
N GLY A 184 1.69 16.41 -14.97
CA GLY A 184 2.29 17.41 -15.87
C GLY A 184 3.46 18.17 -15.26
#